data_AF-A0A3D2BQ29-F1
#
_entry.id   AF-A0A3D2BQ29-F1
#
_cell.length_a   1.000
_cell.length_b   1.000
_cell.length_c   1.000
_cell.angle_alpha   90.00
_cell.angle_beta   90.00
_cell.angle_gamma   90.00
#
_symmetry.space_group_name_H-M   'P 1'
#
loop_
_entity.id
_entity.type
_entity.pdbx_description
1 polymer ?
#
loop_
_entity_poly.entity_id
_entity_poly.type
_entity_poly.pdbx_seq_one_letter_code
_entity_poly.pdbx_strand_id
1 'polypeptide(L)'
;MTDQKETDGKKKKLTLSRPGKLELNKTVDAGQVRQSFSHGRTKSVAVEVRRKRTFKQADDGAMTEVRDMPALQEEAPQEPDAPVEPVAKEAAPPARTLTEQERAARMRALEGARQAETEIAENRAEREAMEAKRRDEEKRQREIEDERRKEEEARRRTEEEERRKLEEEASRRAAEQAARLEAADSATGETAKPKGKAKGELRADNNEDAKRSGRADARKPTPRRGGDRRRSGKLTISQALNDEERQRSLASVRRQREREKRASSGPKESVKVFRDVTIPESITVQELANRMTERAGDVIKALMNNGIMATITETIDAETAELLVTEFG
;
A
#
# COMPACT_ATOMS: atom_id res chain seq x y z
N MET A 1 -15.89 39.46 25.59
CA MET A 1 -17.25 39.89 26.01
C MET A 1 -18.18 38.77 25.57
N THR A 2 -18.49 37.85 26.49
CA THR A 2 -19.79 37.72 27.23
C THR A 2 -20.78 36.89 26.40
N ASP A 3 -21.46 35.83 26.85
CA ASP A 3 -21.91 35.37 28.18
C ASP A 3 -22.07 33.83 28.21
N GLN A 4 -21.50 33.14 29.23
CA GLN A 4 -22.16 32.43 30.37
C GLN A 4 -23.14 31.28 30.07
N LYS A 5 -22.83 30.07 30.59
CA LYS A 5 -23.43 29.46 31.81
C LYS A 5 -22.93 28.00 31.94
N GLU A 6 -21.94 27.77 32.80
CA GLU A 6 -22.06 27.11 34.12
C GLU A 6 -22.52 25.65 34.12
N THR A 7 -21.67 24.85 34.76
CA THR A 7 -21.71 23.42 35.01
C THR A 7 -22.79 23.04 36.01
N ASP A 8 -23.50 21.94 35.76
CA ASP A 8 -24.24 21.24 36.83
C ASP A 8 -23.95 19.74 36.79
N GLY A 9 -22.97 19.35 37.62
CA GLY A 9 -22.63 17.96 37.87
C GLY A 9 -23.67 17.32 38.80
N LYS A 10 -24.66 16.64 38.24
CA LYS A 10 -25.47 15.65 38.97
C LYS A 10 -25.05 14.24 38.57
N LYS A 11 -24.32 13.58 39.47
CA LYS A 11 -23.96 12.16 39.42
C LYS A 11 -25.22 11.31 39.31
N LYS A 12 -25.59 10.87 38.11
CA LYS A 12 -26.62 9.85 37.90
C LYS A 12 -25.97 8.47 38.12
N LYS A 13 -26.49 7.71 39.08
CA LYS A 13 -26.07 6.33 39.37
C LYS A 13 -26.34 5.45 38.14
N LEU A 14 -25.36 4.65 37.74
CA LEU A 14 -25.47 3.65 36.67
C LEU A 14 -26.50 2.58 37.05
N THR A 15 -27.70 2.65 36.49
CA THR A 15 -28.67 1.56 36.54
C THR A 15 -28.56 0.74 35.25
N LEU A 16 -28.42 -0.58 35.38
CA LEU A 16 -28.50 -1.54 34.27
C LEU A 16 -29.94 -1.55 33.73
N SER A 17 -30.24 -0.62 32.82
CA SER A 17 -31.44 -0.70 32.00
C SER A 17 -31.33 -1.92 31.10
N ARG A 18 -32.24 -2.89 31.28
CA ARG A 18 -32.49 -3.96 30.31
C ARG A 18 -32.60 -3.31 28.91
N PRO A 19 -31.89 -3.79 27.88
CA PRO A 19 -32.04 -3.22 26.55
C PRO A 19 -33.49 -3.48 26.11
N GLY A 20 -34.22 -2.40 25.86
CA GLY A 20 -35.54 -2.47 25.27
C GLY A 20 -35.49 -3.29 23.99
N LYS A 21 -36.58 -4.01 23.73
CA LYS A 21 -36.79 -4.83 22.53
C LYS A 21 -36.39 -4.01 21.30
N LEU A 22 -35.51 -4.53 20.46
CA LEU A 22 -35.11 -3.89 19.21
C LEU A 22 -36.31 -3.83 18.26
N GLU A 23 -37.03 -2.71 18.28
CA GLU A 23 -38.08 -2.41 17.33
C GLU A 23 -37.42 -1.81 16.08
N LEU A 24 -37.66 -2.40 14.91
CA LEU A 24 -37.24 -1.80 13.64
C LEU A 24 -38.03 -0.50 13.46
N ASN A 25 -37.40 0.63 13.81
CA ASN A 25 -37.88 1.93 13.35
C ASN A 25 -37.85 1.90 11.82
N LYS A 26 -39.04 2.03 11.20
CA LYS A 26 -39.18 2.21 9.74
C LYS A 26 -38.19 3.28 9.31
N THR A 27 -37.21 2.85 8.53
CA THR A 27 -36.08 3.68 8.11
C THR A 27 -36.60 4.91 7.37
N VAL A 28 -36.17 6.07 7.86
CA VAL A 28 -36.23 7.37 7.20
C VAL A 28 -35.73 7.23 5.76
N ASP A 29 -36.53 7.74 4.82
CA ASP A 29 -36.27 7.85 3.38
C ASP A 29 -35.77 6.56 2.69
N ALA A 30 -36.73 5.76 2.21
CA ALA A 30 -36.52 4.60 1.36
C ALA A 30 -35.77 5.02 0.07
N GLY A 31 -34.43 5.01 0.12
CA GLY A 31 -33.59 5.40 -0.99
C GLY A 31 -32.29 6.09 -0.61
N GLN A 32 -32.03 6.45 0.66
CA GLN A 32 -30.73 7.03 1.05
C GLN A 32 -30.07 6.26 2.19
N VAL A 33 -28.90 5.68 1.92
CA VAL A 33 -28.08 5.00 2.94
C VAL A 33 -27.09 6.02 3.50
N ARG A 34 -27.16 6.29 4.81
CA ARG A 34 -26.15 7.10 5.51
C ARG A 34 -24.95 6.23 5.85
N GLN A 35 -23.85 6.44 5.14
CA GLN A 35 -22.59 5.74 5.40
C GLN A 35 -21.74 6.55 6.39
N SER A 36 -21.35 5.91 7.50
CA SER A 36 -20.37 6.44 8.45
C SER A 36 -18.97 5.94 8.11
N PHE A 37 -18.03 6.85 7.86
CA PHE A 37 -16.62 6.53 7.67
C PHE A 37 -15.87 6.61 9.02
N SER A 38 -14.80 5.82 9.16
CA SER A 38 -13.98 5.70 10.39
C SER A 38 -13.35 7.01 10.91
N HIS A 39 -13.38 8.08 10.10
CA HIS A 39 -12.83 9.39 10.41
C HIS A 39 -13.91 10.44 10.75
N GLY A 40 -15.08 10.01 11.23
CA GLY A 40 -16.13 10.91 11.72
C GLY A 40 -16.92 11.66 10.62
N ARG A 41 -16.67 11.35 9.35
CA ARG A 41 -17.45 11.89 8.22
C ARG A 41 -18.61 10.97 7.90
N THR A 42 -19.82 11.54 7.77
CA THR A 42 -21.00 10.82 7.27
C THR A 42 -21.42 11.41 5.94
N LYS A 43 -21.70 10.57 4.94
CA LYS A 43 -22.21 10.98 3.62
C LYS A 43 -23.47 10.18 3.31
N SER A 44 -24.53 10.85 2.86
CA SER A 44 -25.73 10.19 2.34
C SER A 44 -25.50 9.79 0.89
N VAL A 45 -25.76 8.52 0.58
CA VAL A 45 -25.70 7.97 -0.78
C VAL A 45 -27.11 7.57 -1.18
N ALA A 46 -27.65 8.21 -2.22
CA ALA A 46 -28.93 7.85 -2.80
C ALA A 46 -28.80 6.58 -3.65
N VAL A 47 -29.65 5.60 -3.40
CA VAL A 47 -29.75 4.32 -4.11
C VAL A 47 -31.04 4.35 -4.91
N GLU A 48 -30.92 4.65 -6.20
CA GLU A 48 -32.02 4.52 -7.15
C GLU A 48 -32.11 3.07 -7.63
N VAL A 49 -33.16 2.37 -7.23
CA VAL A 49 -33.41 1.00 -7.70
C VAL A 49 -34.00 1.06 -9.11
N ARG A 50 -33.18 0.83 -10.14
CA ARG A 50 -33.67 0.65 -11.52
C ARG A 50 -34.40 -0.69 -11.64
N ARG A 51 -35.73 -0.63 -11.62
CA ARG A 51 -36.59 -1.78 -11.93
C ARG A 51 -36.54 -2.05 -13.43
N LYS A 52 -36.12 -3.26 -13.83
CA LYS A 52 -36.15 -3.69 -15.24
C LYS A 52 -37.62 -3.88 -15.65
N ARG A 53 -38.08 -3.10 -16.64
CA ARG A 53 -39.41 -3.24 -17.26
C ARG A 53 -39.30 -4.28 -18.37
N THR A 54 -40.18 -5.27 -18.37
CA THR A 54 -40.28 -6.29 -19.42
C THR A 54 -41.43 -5.93 -20.36
N PHE A 55 -41.13 -5.79 -21.64
CA PHE A 55 -42.11 -5.53 -22.69
C PHE A 55 -42.47 -6.82 -23.39
N LYS A 56 -43.74 -6.98 -23.77
CA LYS A 56 -44.19 -8.03 -24.69
C LYS A 56 -44.77 -7.35 -25.94
N GLN A 57 -44.57 -7.99 -27.08
CA GLN A 57 -45.15 -7.55 -28.34
C GLN A 57 -46.60 -8.03 -28.38
N ALA A 58 -47.53 -7.10 -28.57
CA ALA A 58 -48.94 -7.41 -28.79
C ALA A 58 -49.18 -7.78 -30.27
N ASP A 59 -50.34 -8.37 -30.56
CA ASP A 59 -50.68 -8.91 -31.88
C ASP A 59 -50.81 -7.83 -32.98
N ASP A 60 -50.84 -6.55 -32.59
CA ASP A 60 -50.81 -5.36 -33.47
C ASP A 60 -49.38 -4.85 -33.75
N GLY A 61 -48.35 -5.54 -33.24
CA GLY A 61 -46.95 -5.18 -33.43
C GLY A 61 -46.44 -4.08 -32.48
N ALA A 62 -47.29 -3.54 -31.60
CA ALA A 62 -46.89 -2.53 -30.62
C ALA A 62 -46.23 -3.17 -29.39
N MET A 63 -45.16 -2.54 -28.89
CA MET A 63 -44.48 -2.95 -27.65
C MET A 63 -45.22 -2.41 -26.44
N THR A 64 -45.87 -3.29 -25.66
CA THR A 64 -46.61 -2.92 -24.46
C THR A 64 -45.86 -3.37 -23.20
N GLU A 65 -45.83 -2.50 -22.18
CA GLU A 65 -45.18 -2.79 -20.89
C GLU A 65 -46.05 -3.74 -20.08
N VAL A 66 -45.55 -4.94 -19.75
CA VAL A 66 -46.28 -5.91 -18.92
C VAL A 66 -46.18 -5.46 -17.47
N ARG A 67 -47.25 -4.78 -17.02
CA ARG A 67 -47.42 -4.36 -15.64
C ARG A 67 -48.16 -5.48 -14.90
N ASP A 68 -47.43 -6.33 -14.19
CA ASP A 68 -48.03 -7.38 -13.36
C ASP A 68 -48.87 -6.76 -12.23
N MET A 69 -50.19 -6.73 -12.43
CA MET A 69 -51.21 -6.99 -11.42
C MET A 69 -52.50 -7.45 -12.11
N PRO A 70 -52.97 -8.67 -11.85
CA PRO A 70 -54.40 -8.93 -11.77
C PRO A 70 -54.82 -8.88 -10.31
N ALA A 71 -55.81 -8.02 -10.02
CA ALA A 71 -56.58 -8.08 -8.79
C ALA A 71 -57.31 -9.43 -8.73
N LEU A 72 -57.16 -10.12 -7.60
CA LEU A 72 -57.92 -11.33 -7.29
C LEU A 72 -59.40 -10.95 -7.11
N GLN A 73 -60.25 -11.40 -8.02
CA GLN A 73 -61.68 -11.55 -7.74
C GLN A 73 -61.86 -12.87 -7.01
N GLU A 74 -62.48 -12.78 -5.83
CA GLU A 74 -62.79 -13.87 -4.93
C GLU A 74 -64.19 -14.39 -5.31
N GLU A 75 -64.25 -15.52 -6.02
CA GLU A 75 -65.48 -16.28 -6.23
C GLU A 75 -65.49 -17.50 -5.29
N ALA A 76 -66.52 -17.55 -4.45
CA ALA A 76 -66.74 -18.62 -3.49
C ALA A 76 -67.24 -19.91 -4.18
N PRO A 77 -66.84 -21.10 -3.71
CA PRO A 77 -67.33 -22.37 -4.27
C PRO A 77 -68.74 -22.71 -3.75
N GLN A 78 -69.66 -23.02 -4.67
CA GLN A 78 -70.92 -23.70 -4.36
C GLN A 78 -70.71 -25.23 -4.41
N GLU A 79 -71.23 -25.94 -3.42
CA GLU A 79 -71.24 -27.41 -3.34
C GLU A 79 -72.21 -28.02 -4.36
N PRO A 80 -71.88 -29.14 -5.03
CA PRO A 80 -72.81 -29.87 -5.87
C PRO A 80 -73.46 -31.05 -5.12
N ASP A 81 -74.79 -31.15 -5.17
CA ASP A 81 -75.53 -32.31 -4.68
C ASP A 81 -76.23 -33.04 -5.85
N ALA A 82 -75.77 -34.27 -6.09
CA ALA A 82 -76.45 -35.41 -6.72
C ALA A 82 -76.76 -35.39 -8.27
N PRO A 83 -77.13 -36.54 -8.90
CA PRO A 83 -76.19 -37.36 -9.68
C PRO A 83 -76.67 -37.70 -11.11
N VAL A 84 -75.77 -37.75 -12.08
CA VAL A 84 -76.10 -38.23 -13.45
C VAL A 84 -75.05 -39.24 -13.94
N GLU A 85 -75.55 -40.47 -14.12
CA GLU A 85 -75.19 -41.59 -15.02
C GLU A 85 -73.71 -41.93 -15.33
N PRO A 86 -73.34 -43.24 -15.33
CA PRO A 86 -71.96 -43.67 -15.57
C PRO A 86 -71.67 -43.67 -17.08
N VAL A 87 -71.25 -42.53 -17.62
CA VAL A 87 -70.54 -42.50 -18.90
C VAL A 87 -69.08 -42.87 -18.63
N ALA A 88 -68.58 -43.80 -19.45
CA ALA A 88 -67.28 -44.45 -19.37
C ALA A 88 -66.15 -43.57 -18.79
N LYS A 89 -65.49 -44.08 -17.74
CA LYS A 89 -64.17 -43.61 -17.29
C LYS A 89 -63.18 -43.81 -18.42
N GLU A 90 -62.99 -42.79 -19.24
CA GLU A 90 -61.73 -42.59 -19.95
C GLU A 90 -60.65 -42.34 -18.88
N ALA A 91 -59.54 -43.06 -19.02
CA ALA A 91 -58.49 -43.13 -18.02
C ALA A 91 -57.97 -41.74 -17.63
N ALA A 92 -57.83 -41.49 -16.32
CA ALA A 92 -57.10 -40.35 -15.82
C ALA A 92 -55.70 -40.29 -16.48
N PRO A 93 -55.24 -39.13 -16.97
CA PRO A 93 -53.91 -39.03 -17.55
C PRO A 93 -52.89 -39.39 -16.46
N PRO A 94 -51.90 -40.25 -16.74
CA PRO A 94 -50.93 -40.63 -15.73
C PRO A 94 -50.20 -39.38 -15.25
N ALA A 95 -49.99 -39.28 -13.93
CA ALA A 95 -49.25 -38.20 -13.29
C ALA A 95 -48.03 -37.83 -14.15
N ARG A 96 -47.96 -36.57 -14.59
CA ARG A 96 -46.96 -36.09 -15.55
C ARG A 96 -45.56 -36.45 -15.07
N THR A 97 -45.06 -37.59 -15.53
CA THR A 97 -43.70 -38.03 -15.27
C THR A 97 -42.79 -37.13 -16.08
N LEU A 98 -41.91 -36.38 -15.40
CA LEU A 98 -40.88 -35.57 -16.05
C LEU A 98 -40.26 -36.34 -17.20
N THR A 99 -40.21 -35.71 -18.37
CA THR A 99 -39.58 -36.31 -19.54
C THR A 99 -38.12 -36.63 -19.25
N GLU A 100 -37.55 -37.61 -19.94
CA GLU A 100 -36.14 -38.00 -19.71
C GLU A 100 -35.17 -36.83 -19.88
N GLN A 101 -35.49 -35.91 -20.80
CA GLN A 101 -34.73 -34.69 -21.03
C GLN A 101 -34.81 -33.72 -19.84
N GLU A 102 -35.98 -33.53 -19.23
CA GLU A 102 -36.15 -32.68 -18.04
C GLU A 102 -35.46 -33.28 -16.80
N ARG A 103 -35.49 -34.62 -16.65
CA ARG A 103 -34.77 -35.31 -15.58
C ARG A 103 -33.26 -35.16 -15.74
N ALA A 104 -32.74 -35.34 -16.96
CA ALA A 104 -31.33 -35.16 -17.26
C ALA A 104 -30.86 -33.71 -17.02
N ALA A 105 -31.66 -32.71 -17.43
CA ALA A 105 -31.36 -31.31 -17.19
C ALA A 105 -31.32 -30.99 -15.68
N ARG A 106 -32.25 -31.53 -14.90
CA ARG A 106 -32.29 -31.33 -13.45
C ARG A 106 -31.11 -31.99 -12.74
N MET A 107 -30.71 -33.19 -13.17
CA MET A 107 -29.52 -33.87 -12.64
C MET A 107 -28.24 -33.07 -12.93
N ARG A 108 -28.06 -32.59 -14.18
CA ARG A 108 -26.91 -31.75 -14.55
C ARG A 108 -26.89 -30.43 -13.77
N ALA A 109 -28.04 -29.81 -13.52
CA ALA A 109 -28.13 -28.61 -12.70
C ALA A 109 -27.75 -28.85 -11.23
N LEU A 110 -28.16 -29.99 -10.65
CA LEU A 110 -27.77 -30.37 -9.29
C LEU A 110 -26.28 -30.72 -9.18
N GLU A 111 -25.72 -31.39 -10.18
CA GLU A 111 -24.29 -31.68 -10.26
C GLU A 111 -23.47 -30.40 -10.41
N GLY A 112 -23.88 -29.48 -11.29
CA GLY A 112 -23.24 -28.18 -11.45
C GLY A 112 -23.30 -27.32 -10.18
N ALA A 113 -24.42 -27.35 -9.44
CA ALA A 113 -24.54 -26.66 -8.16
C ALA A 113 -23.58 -27.25 -7.11
N ARG A 114 -23.47 -28.59 -7.03
CA ARG A 114 -22.52 -29.26 -6.12
C ARG A 114 -21.07 -28.95 -6.47
N GLN A 115 -20.72 -28.94 -7.75
CA GLN A 115 -19.37 -28.59 -8.22
C GLN A 115 -19.03 -27.12 -7.90
N ALA A 116 -19.97 -26.20 -8.12
CA ALA A 116 -19.76 -24.80 -7.76
C ALA A 116 -19.61 -24.62 -6.23
N GLU A 117 -20.37 -25.35 -5.42
CA GLU A 117 -20.21 -25.32 -3.95
C GLU A 117 -18.85 -25.88 -3.50
N THR A 118 -18.36 -26.96 -4.12
CA THR A 118 -17.03 -27.50 -3.80
C THR A 118 -15.92 -26.54 -4.21
N GLU A 119 -16.00 -25.92 -5.40
CA GLU A 119 -15.02 -24.93 -5.84
C GLU A 119 -15.00 -23.70 -4.94
N ILE A 120 -16.17 -23.22 -4.49
CA ILE A 120 -16.26 -22.11 -3.54
C ILE A 120 -15.68 -22.50 -2.18
N ALA A 121 -15.92 -23.73 -1.72
CA ALA A 121 -15.38 -24.24 -0.46
C ALA A 121 -13.85 -24.40 -0.51
N GLU A 122 -13.30 -24.93 -1.60
CA GLU A 122 -11.86 -25.06 -1.83
C GLU A 122 -11.18 -23.70 -1.91
N ASN A 123 -11.71 -22.77 -2.71
CA ASN A 123 -11.19 -21.41 -2.79
C ASN A 123 -11.22 -20.67 -1.43
N ARG A 124 -12.22 -20.96 -0.58
CA ARG A 124 -12.29 -20.40 0.78
C ARG A 124 -11.23 -21.04 1.68
N ALA A 125 -11.10 -22.36 1.65
CA ALA A 125 -10.11 -23.10 2.44
C ALA A 125 -8.67 -22.68 2.06
N GLU A 126 -8.37 -22.48 0.78
CA GLU A 126 -7.08 -22.00 0.32
C GLU A 126 -6.77 -20.59 0.81
N ARG A 127 -7.75 -19.68 0.78
CA ARG A 127 -7.59 -18.31 1.31
C ARG A 127 -7.36 -18.33 2.82
N GLU A 128 -8.11 -19.13 3.57
CA GLU A 128 -7.94 -19.27 5.02
C GLU A 128 -6.58 -19.89 5.36
N ALA A 129 -6.12 -20.89 4.59
CA ALA A 129 -4.79 -21.49 4.75
C ALA A 129 -3.66 -20.51 4.43
N MET A 130 -3.82 -19.68 3.40
CA MET A 130 -2.86 -18.62 3.06
C MET A 130 -2.80 -17.55 4.14
N GLU A 131 -3.96 -17.14 4.69
CA GLU A 131 -4.02 -16.19 5.79
C GLU A 131 -3.40 -16.75 7.08
N ALA A 132 -3.63 -18.04 7.38
CA ALA A 132 -3.01 -18.71 8.52
C ALA A 132 -1.48 -18.72 8.40
N LYS A 133 -0.95 -19.11 7.23
CA LYS A 133 0.49 -19.06 6.94
C LYS A 133 1.06 -17.65 7.09
N ARG A 134 0.34 -16.62 6.62
CA ARG A 134 0.76 -15.21 6.77
C ARG A 134 0.79 -14.78 8.23
N ARG A 135 -0.21 -15.18 9.04
CA ARG A 135 -0.24 -14.87 10.47
C ARG A 135 0.89 -15.55 11.23
N ASP A 136 1.22 -16.79 10.87
CA ASP A 136 2.31 -17.53 11.52
C ASP A 136 3.68 -16.95 11.15
N GLU A 137 3.88 -16.56 9.88
CA GLU A 137 5.08 -15.85 9.46
C GLU A 137 5.22 -14.48 10.14
N GLU A 138 4.13 -13.72 10.27
CA GLU A 138 4.15 -12.44 10.98
C GLU A 138 4.48 -12.62 12.48
N LYS A 139 3.97 -13.68 13.13
CA LYS A 139 4.34 -14.01 14.51
C LYS A 139 5.82 -14.33 14.64
N ARG A 140 6.38 -15.17 13.74
CA ARG A 140 7.81 -15.49 13.72
C ARG A 140 8.67 -14.25 13.52
N GLN A 141 8.24 -13.33 12.64
CA GLN A 141 8.96 -12.08 12.42
C GLN A 141 8.92 -11.16 13.65
N ARG A 142 7.78 -11.08 14.34
CA ARG A 142 7.65 -10.33 15.60
C ARG A 142 8.51 -10.93 16.71
N GLU A 143 8.55 -12.25 16.83
CA GLU A 143 9.41 -12.94 17.80
C GLU A 143 10.89 -12.64 17.54
N ILE A 144 11.34 -12.70 16.28
CA ILE A 144 12.72 -12.35 15.90
C ILE A 144 13.01 -10.86 16.19
N GLU A 145 12.07 -9.96 15.91
CA GLU A 145 12.24 -8.54 16.19
C GLU A 145 12.31 -8.25 17.70
N ASP A 146 11.45 -8.90 18.49
CA ASP A 146 11.44 -8.78 19.95
C ASP A 146 12.71 -9.36 20.58
N GLU A 147 13.23 -10.47 20.06
CA GLU A 147 14.53 -11.03 20.48
C GLU A 147 15.67 -10.07 20.18
N ARG A 148 15.70 -9.49 18.96
CA ARG A 148 16.71 -8.48 18.60
C ARG A 148 16.61 -7.22 19.44
N ARG A 149 15.39 -6.80 19.78
CA ARG A 149 15.15 -5.64 20.66
C ARG A 149 15.64 -5.90 22.07
N LYS A 150 15.39 -7.10 22.62
CA LYS A 150 15.90 -7.52 23.92
C LYS A 150 17.43 -7.61 23.93
N GLU A 151 18.04 -8.12 22.87
CA GLU A 151 19.50 -8.17 22.74
C GLU A 151 20.11 -6.76 22.66
N GLU A 152 19.51 -5.85 21.88
CA GLU A 152 19.98 -4.46 21.81
C GLU A 152 19.80 -3.74 23.15
N GLU A 153 18.69 -3.96 23.85
CA GLU A 153 18.47 -3.38 25.17
C GLU A 153 19.44 -3.95 26.21
N ALA A 154 19.75 -5.25 26.15
CA ALA A 154 20.77 -5.86 27.01
C ALA A 154 22.16 -5.26 26.74
N ARG A 155 22.55 -5.09 25.48
CA ARG A 155 23.82 -4.43 25.11
C ARG A 155 23.87 -2.97 25.57
N ARG A 156 22.77 -2.22 25.43
CA ARG A 156 22.70 -0.85 25.93
C ARG A 156 22.82 -0.78 27.45
N ARG A 157 22.19 -1.70 28.18
CA ARG A 157 22.33 -1.78 29.65
C ARG A 157 23.77 -2.08 30.05
N THR A 158 24.46 -3.00 29.38
CA THR A 158 25.87 -3.28 29.68
C THR A 158 26.77 -2.08 29.34
N GLU A 159 26.54 -1.40 28.21
CA GLU A 159 27.28 -0.19 27.84
C GLU A 159 27.04 0.98 28.82
N GLU A 160 25.81 1.16 29.30
CA GLU A 160 25.46 2.17 30.31
C GLU A 160 26.08 1.85 31.68
N GLU A 161 26.10 0.59 32.09
CA GLU A 161 26.76 0.16 33.32
C GLU A 161 28.29 0.33 33.24
N GLU A 162 28.90 0.03 32.09
CA GLU A 162 30.33 0.27 31.86
C GLU A 162 30.65 1.78 31.86
N ARG A 163 29.82 2.60 31.21
CA ARG A 163 29.97 4.07 31.26
C ARG A 163 29.85 4.62 32.67
N ARG A 164 28.88 4.14 33.47
CA ARG A 164 28.74 4.55 34.87
C ARG A 164 29.95 4.15 35.71
N LYS A 165 30.52 2.96 35.50
CA LYS A 165 31.75 2.53 36.19
C LYS A 165 32.95 3.40 35.81
N LEU A 166 33.10 3.75 34.53
CA LEU A 166 34.16 4.64 34.06
C LEU A 166 34.00 6.07 34.59
N GLU A 167 32.77 6.59 34.66
CA GLU A 167 32.47 7.90 35.24
C GLU A 167 32.72 7.92 36.75
N GLU A 168 32.34 6.87 37.47
CA GLU A 168 32.61 6.74 38.90
C GLU A 168 34.13 6.64 39.16
N GLU A 169 34.87 5.86 38.38
CA GLU A 169 36.33 5.76 38.48
C GLU A 169 37.02 7.09 38.15
N ALA A 170 36.57 7.80 37.10
CA ALA A 170 37.07 9.12 36.75
C ALA A 170 36.79 10.14 37.85
N SER A 171 35.60 10.09 38.47
CA SER A 171 35.25 10.97 39.59
C SER A 171 36.09 10.69 40.83
N ARG A 172 36.39 9.42 41.14
CA ARG A 172 37.28 9.03 42.24
C ARG A 172 38.71 9.52 41.99
N ARG A 173 39.24 9.34 40.77
CA ARG A 173 40.58 9.85 40.39
C ARG A 173 40.65 11.38 40.42
N ALA A 174 39.59 12.06 39.97
CA ALA A 174 39.52 13.52 40.04
C ALA A 174 39.46 14.02 41.49
N ALA A 175 38.70 13.36 42.36
CA ALA A 175 38.66 13.67 43.79
C ALA A 175 40.01 13.43 44.48
N GLU A 176 40.70 12.34 44.15
CA GLU A 176 42.06 12.05 44.67
C GLU A 176 43.09 13.08 44.19
N GLN A 177 43.03 13.48 42.92
CA GLN A 177 43.89 14.53 42.38
C GLN A 177 43.59 15.90 42.99
N ALA A 178 42.32 16.25 43.20
CA ALA A 178 41.92 17.47 43.88
C ALA A 178 42.43 17.49 45.34
N ALA A 179 42.26 16.39 46.08
CA ALA A 179 42.79 16.26 47.43
C ALA A 179 44.32 16.36 47.48
N ARG A 180 45.03 15.81 46.48
CA ARG A 180 46.50 15.93 46.37
C ARG A 180 46.95 17.36 46.03
N LEU A 181 46.21 18.07 45.19
CA LEU A 181 46.50 19.47 44.86
C LEU A 181 46.20 20.40 46.05
N GLU A 182 45.11 20.19 46.78
CA GLU A 182 44.82 20.94 48.01
C GLU A 182 45.86 20.68 49.12
N ALA A 183 46.35 19.44 49.25
CA ALA A 183 47.45 19.11 50.16
C ALA A 183 48.78 19.76 49.73
N ALA A 184 49.01 19.94 48.43
CA ALA A 184 50.20 20.62 47.91
C ALA A 184 50.11 22.15 48.05
N ASP A 185 48.94 22.75 47.82
CA ASP A 185 48.70 24.19 47.99
C ASP A 185 48.79 24.60 49.47
N SER A 186 48.34 23.72 50.37
CA SER A 186 48.50 23.89 51.83
C SER A 186 49.96 23.80 52.30
N ALA A 187 50.88 23.27 51.47
CA ALA A 187 52.31 23.15 51.76
C ALA A 187 53.16 24.27 51.15
N THR A 188 52.63 25.07 50.23
CA THR A 188 53.36 26.17 49.58
C THR A 188 52.56 27.47 49.60
N GLY A 189 52.42 28.06 50.79
CA GLY A 189 52.06 29.46 50.92
C GLY A 189 53.27 30.36 50.65
N GLU A 190 53.46 30.82 49.42
CA GLU A 190 53.94 32.20 49.14
C GLU A 190 53.95 32.54 47.64
N THR A 191 53.68 33.81 47.38
CA THR A 191 53.38 34.52 46.13
C THR A 191 54.50 34.55 45.08
N ALA A 192 54.14 34.54 43.77
CA ALA A 192 54.39 35.64 42.82
C ALA A 192 54.23 35.25 41.32
N LYS A 193 53.44 36.05 40.59
CA LYS A 193 53.50 36.35 39.13
C LYS A 193 54.04 37.80 39.01
N PRO A 194 54.54 38.35 37.86
CA PRO A 194 53.90 38.25 36.52
C PRO A 194 54.73 38.45 35.21
N LYS A 195 54.12 38.00 34.08
CA LYS A 195 53.92 38.58 32.70
C LYS A 195 55.04 39.27 31.84
N GLY A 196 54.94 39.02 30.51
CA GLY A 196 55.11 39.99 29.40
C GLY A 196 54.83 39.35 28.01
N LYS A 197 53.78 39.72 27.24
CA LYS A 197 53.65 40.71 26.11
C LYS A 197 54.44 40.28 24.82
N ALA A 198 54.06 40.48 23.55
CA ALA A 198 53.07 41.26 22.77
C ALA A 198 52.93 40.61 21.35
N LYS A 199 51.76 40.56 20.69
CA LYS A 199 51.17 41.50 19.67
C LYS A 199 51.96 41.71 18.36
N GLY A 200 51.31 41.48 17.21
CA GLY A 200 51.75 41.87 15.86
C GLY A 200 50.69 41.60 14.78
N GLU A 201 49.81 42.59 14.53
CA GLU A 201 49.01 42.74 13.30
C GLU A 201 49.84 43.44 12.21
N LEU A 202 49.45 43.30 10.92
CA LEU A 202 49.39 44.34 9.86
C LEU A 202 48.93 43.66 8.54
N ARG A 203 47.70 43.97 8.05
CA ARG A 203 47.34 44.76 6.83
C ARG A 203 47.74 44.12 5.48
N ALA A 204 46.83 43.75 4.55
CA ALA A 204 45.79 44.48 3.79
C ALA A 204 46.33 45.29 2.57
N ASP A 205 45.48 45.37 1.52
CA ASP A 205 45.61 46.02 0.18
C ASP A 205 46.24 45.16 -0.95
N ASN A 206 45.79 45.11 -2.20
CA ASN A 206 44.75 45.77 -3.03
C ASN A 206 44.48 44.84 -4.26
N ASN A 207 43.25 44.64 -4.77
CA ASN A 207 42.57 45.38 -5.87
C ASN A 207 43.40 45.56 -7.16
N GLU A 208 42.95 45.46 -8.42
CA GLU A 208 41.74 45.07 -9.16
C GLU A 208 42.22 44.86 -10.64
N ASP A 209 41.32 44.71 -11.62
CA ASP A 209 41.55 44.69 -13.09
C ASP A 209 42.00 43.37 -13.75
N ALA A 210 41.44 42.88 -14.87
CA ALA A 210 40.46 43.41 -15.82
C ALA A 210 39.73 42.26 -16.57
N LYS A 211 38.51 42.56 -17.02
CA LYS A 211 37.63 41.72 -17.85
C LYS A 211 38.20 41.53 -19.28
N ARG A 212 37.95 40.37 -19.91
CA ARG A 212 37.09 40.22 -21.12
C ARG A 212 37.16 38.83 -21.78
N SER A 213 35.96 38.43 -22.24
CA SER A 213 35.64 37.59 -23.40
C SER A 213 35.19 36.15 -23.14
N GLY A 214 34.12 35.76 -23.84
CA GLY A 214 33.73 34.35 -24.04
C GLY A 214 32.46 33.91 -23.31
N ARG A 215 31.29 34.35 -23.80
CA ARG A 215 30.00 33.70 -23.50
C ARG A 215 29.97 32.35 -24.21
N ALA A 216 30.25 31.28 -23.49
CA ALA A 216 29.95 29.90 -23.89
C ALA A 216 29.33 29.18 -22.70
N ASP A 217 28.04 28.89 -22.86
CA ASP A 217 27.24 27.86 -22.19
C ASP A 217 27.86 27.19 -20.95
N ALA A 218 27.65 27.80 -19.79
CA ALA A 218 28.00 27.23 -18.50
C ALA A 218 27.01 26.09 -18.18
N ARG A 219 27.26 24.90 -18.74
CA ARG A 219 26.77 23.65 -18.16
C ARG A 219 27.28 23.58 -16.74
N LYS A 220 26.41 23.94 -15.79
CA LYS A 220 26.62 23.81 -14.36
C LYS A 220 27.12 22.38 -14.10
N PRO A 221 28.35 22.15 -13.63
CA PRO A 221 28.78 20.80 -13.32
C PRO A 221 27.92 20.31 -12.16
N THR A 222 27.12 19.27 -12.42
CA THR A 222 26.42 18.52 -11.37
C THR A 222 27.43 18.17 -10.28
N PRO A 223 27.15 18.42 -8.99
CA PRO A 223 28.11 18.14 -7.93
C PRO A 223 28.36 16.64 -7.89
N ARG A 224 29.50 16.20 -8.42
CA ARG A 224 29.95 14.81 -8.27
C ARG A 224 30.08 14.55 -6.79
N ARG A 225 29.22 13.66 -6.30
CA ARG A 225 29.19 13.08 -4.96
C ARG A 225 30.58 12.54 -4.62
N GLY A 226 31.34 13.29 -3.82
CA GLY A 226 32.72 12.95 -3.45
C GLY A 226 33.49 14.14 -2.88
N GLY A 227 32.86 14.89 -1.98
CA GLY A 227 33.39 16.14 -1.41
C GLY A 227 34.47 15.97 -0.34
N ASP A 228 35.29 14.91 -0.40
CA ASP A 228 36.31 14.67 0.64
C ASP A 228 37.72 14.43 0.08
N ARG A 229 37.84 13.82 -1.11
CA ARG A 229 39.15 13.57 -1.75
C ARG A 229 39.89 14.81 -2.24
N ARG A 230 39.23 15.97 -2.30
CA ARG A 230 39.87 17.24 -2.67
C ARG A 230 40.38 18.02 -1.45
N ARG A 231 40.05 17.61 -0.23
CA ARG A 231 40.49 18.26 1.03
C ARG A 231 41.62 17.51 1.73
N SER A 232 41.98 16.33 1.25
CA SER A 232 42.99 15.45 1.86
C SER A 232 44.44 15.71 1.41
N GLY A 233 44.70 16.78 0.65
CA GLY A 233 46.04 17.05 0.10
C GLY A 233 47.07 17.59 1.10
N LYS A 234 46.63 18.09 2.26
CA LYS A 234 47.52 18.55 3.34
C LYS A 234 47.07 17.91 4.65
N LEU A 235 47.70 16.82 5.04
CA LEU A 235 47.57 16.27 6.38
C LEU A 235 48.05 17.33 7.37
N THR A 236 47.12 17.92 8.10
CA THR A 236 47.42 18.85 9.19
C THR A 236 47.58 18.05 10.48
N ILE A 237 48.51 18.44 11.36
CA ILE A 237 48.77 17.76 12.65
C ILE A 237 47.49 17.69 13.50
N SER A 238 46.61 18.68 13.37
CA SER A 238 45.26 18.72 13.94
C SER A 238 44.31 17.67 13.38
N GLN A 239 44.55 17.10 12.20
CA GLN A 239 43.73 16.06 11.57
C GLN A 239 44.19 14.66 12.01
N ALA A 240 45.50 14.46 12.21
CA ALA A 240 46.06 13.22 12.77
C ALA A 240 45.79 13.05 14.28
N LEU A 241 45.65 14.16 15.02
CA LEU A 241 45.33 14.15 16.45
C LEU A 241 43.83 14.11 16.77
N ASN A 242 42.94 14.34 15.79
CA ASN A 242 41.48 14.33 15.96
C ASN A 242 40.81 13.17 15.19
N ASP A 243 41.54 12.09 14.91
CA ASP A 243 41.08 10.97 14.08
C ASP A 243 40.16 9.98 14.83
N GLU A 244 39.88 10.22 16.12
CA GLU A 244 39.13 9.28 16.97
C GLU A 244 37.60 9.49 16.98
N GLU A 245 37.06 10.60 16.47
CA GLU A 245 35.64 10.92 16.77
C GLU A 245 34.75 11.48 15.67
N ARG A 246 35.17 11.49 14.39
CA ARG A 246 34.22 11.75 13.29
C ARG A 246 33.46 10.49 12.91
N GLN A 247 32.58 10.05 13.82
CA GLN A 247 31.57 9.05 13.49
C GLN A 247 30.80 9.50 12.24
N ARG A 248 30.67 8.60 11.26
CA ARG A 248 29.90 8.89 10.04
C ARG A 248 28.47 9.25 10.45
N SER A 249 27.97 10.38 9.98
CA SER A 249 26.59 10.81 10.30
C SER A 249 25.58 9.69 10.04
N LEU A 250 24.64 9.50 10.98
CA LEU A 250 23.62 8.44 10.88
C LEU A 250 22.80 8.53 9.59
N ALA A 251 22.62 9.73 9.05
CA ALA A 251 21.98 9.96 7.76
C ALA A 251 22.80 9.40 6.57
N SER A 252 24.13 9.47 6.63
CA SER A 252 25.01 8.86 5.63
C SER A 252 24.92 7.34 5.66
N VAL A 253 24.92 6.75 6.86
CA VAL A 253 24.80 5.31 7.06
C VAL A 253 23.43 4.80 6.60
N ARG A 254 22.34 5.52 6.91
CA ARG A 254 20.99 5.18 6.42
C ARG A 254 20.90 5.20 4.89
N ARG A 255 21.42 6.24 4.24
CA ARG A 255 21.45 6.34 2.76
C ARG A 255 22.34 5.28 2.11
N GLN A 256 23.43 4.89 2.77
CA GLN A 256 24.30 3.82 2.30
C GLN A 256 23.59 2.47 2.37
N ARG A 257 22.96 2.14 3.51
CA ARG A 257 22.17 0.91 3.68
C ARG A 257 20.97 0.85 2.75
N GLU A 258 20.30 1.98 2.49
CA GLU A 258 19.19 2.03 1.53
C GLU A 258 19.66 1.79 0.10
N ARG A 259 20.81 2.37 -0.29
CA ARG A 259 21.41 2.13 -1.61
C ARG A 259 21.87 0.68 -1.77
N GLU A 260 22.43 0.10 -0.71
CA GLU A 260 22.84 -1.31 -0.67
C GLU A 260 21.63 -2.24 -0.72
N LYS A 261 20.55 -1.95 0.02
CA LYS A 261 19.27 -2.69 -0.05
C LYS A 261 18.63 -2.63 -1.43
N ARG A 262 18.74 -1.50 -2.12
CA ARG A 262 18.25 -1.34 -3.49
C ARG A 262 19.15 -2.00 -4.54
N ALA A 263 20.44 -2.16 -4.24
CA ALA A 263 21.36 -2.89 -5.09
C ALA A 263 21.28 -4.41 -4.85
N SER A 264 21.01 -4.84 -3.62
CA SER A 264 20.85 -6.24 -3.23
C SER A 264 19.47 -6.79 -3.58
N SER A 265 18.44 -5.94 -3.58
CA SER A 265 17.22 -6.18 -4.35
C SER A 265 17.58 -6.00 -5.82
N GLY A 266 18.17 -7.03 -6.41
CA GLY A 266 18.53 -7.09 -7.83
C GLY A 266 17.34 -6.74 -8.74
N PRO A 267 17.57 -6.59 -10.06
CA PRO A 267 16.51 -6.31 -11.01
C PRO A 267 15.38 -7.32 -10.78
N LYS A 268 14.21 -6.82 -10.33
CA LYS A 268 13.04 -7.66 -10.10
C LYS A 268 12.73 -8.33 -11.44
N GLU A 269 12.86 -9.63 -11.49
CA GLU A 269 12.44 -10.43 -12.63
C GLU A 269 10.94 -10.17 -12.83
N SER A 270 10.62 -9.42 -13.88
CA SER A 270 9.24 -9.21 -14.27
C SER A 270 8.74 -10.55 -14.79
N VAL A 271 7.87 -11.21 -14.01
CA VAL A 271 7.14 -12.39 -14.45
C VAL A 271 6.41 -12.01 -15.74
N LYS A 272 6.73 -12.68 -16.84
CA LYS A 272 6.05 -12.48 -18.13
C LYS A 272 4.59 -12.85 -17.95
N VAL A 273 3.69 -11.89 -18.21
CA VAL A 273 2.24 -12.08 -18.12
C VAL A 273 1.71 -12.14 -19.54
N PHE A 274 1.27 -13.32 -19.95
CA PHE A 274 0.64 -13.57 -21.25
C PHE A 274 -0.68 -12.80 -21.36
N ARG A 275 -0.89 -12.11 -22.49
CA ARG A 275 -2.12 -11.35 -22.79
C ARG A 275 -2.46 -11.50 -24.26
N ASP A 276 -3.77 -11.54 -24.55
CA ASP A 276 -4.25 -11.52 -25.93
C ASP A 276 -4.10 -10.10 -26.51
N VAL A 277 -3.35 -9.99 -27.61
CA VAL A 277 -3.07 -8.71 -28.30
C VAL A 277 -3.83 -8.68 -29.62
N THR A 278 -4.78 -7.75 -29.76
CA THR A 278 -5.47 -7.53 -31.04
C THR A 278 -4.59 -6.67 -31.96
N ILE A 279 -4.27 -7.14 -33.16
CA ILE A 279 -3.40 -6.45 -34.14
C ILE A 279 -4.26 -5.96 -35.32
N PRO A 280 -4.31 -4.65 -35.61
CA PRO A 280 -4.92 -4.10 -36.82
C PRO A 280 -3.93 -4.16 -38.01
N GLU A 281 -4.41 -3.94 -39.24
CA GLU A 281 -3.58 -4.02 -40.47
C GLU A 281 -2.36 -3.08 -40.46
N SER A 282 -2.49 -1.90 -39.84
CA SER A 282 -1.37 -0.98 -39.59
C SER A 282 -1.43 -0.48 -38.15
N ILE A 283 -0.30 -0.58 -37.44
CA ILE A 283 -0.19 -0.18 -36.02
C ILE A 283 1.11 0.59 -35.79
N THR A 284 1.11 1.58 -34.91
CA THR A 284 2.37 2.24 -34.50
C THR A 284 3.14 1.39 -33.50
N VAL A 285 4.46 1.48 -33.49
CA VAL A 285 5.31 0.75 -32.51
C VAL A 285 4.92 1.08 -31.07
N GLN A 286 4.57 2.34 -30.80
CA GLN A 286 4.05 2.79 -29.51
C GLN A 286 2.74 2.09 -29.12
N GLU A 287 1.81 1.98 -30.07
CA GLU A 287 0.53 1.32 -29.82
C GLU A 287 0.69 -0.17 -29.56
N LEU A 288 1.53 -0.86 -30.33
CA LEU A 288 1.82 -2.28 -30.13
C LEU A 288 2.41 -2.53 -28.73
N ALA A 289 3.41 -1.74 -28.32
CA ALA A 289 4.03 -1.85 -27.01
C ALA A 289 3.02 -1.64 -25.86
N ASN A 290 2.11 -0.67 -26.01
CA ASN A 290 1.06 -0.42 -25.02
C ASN A 290 0.05 -1.58 -24.93
N ARG A 291 -0.29 -2.23 -26.05
CA ARG A 291 -1.19 -3.41 -26.06
C ARG A 291 -0.52 -4.64 -25.43
N MET A 292 0.78 -4.85 -25.67
CA MET A 292 1.58 -5.91 -25.06
C MET A 292 1.94 -5.62 -23.59
N THR A 293 1.77 -4.37 -23.13
CA THR A 293 2.26 -3.85 -21.82
C THR A 293 3.77 -3.96 -21.64
N GLU A 294 4.50 -3.86 -22.75
CA GLU A 294 5.96 -3.88 -22.79
C GLU A 294 6.54 -2.49 -23.01
N ARG A 295 7.85 -2.34 -22.78
CA ARG A 295 8.51 -1.06 -23.05
C ARG A 295 8.71 -0.91 -24.55
N ALA A 296 8.33 0.26 -25.09
CA ALA A 296 8.58 0.58 -26.50
C ALA A 296 10.05 0.41 -26.91
N GLY A 297 11.00 0.67 -25.99
CA GLY A 297 12.42 0.46 -26.25
C GLY A 297 12.84 -1.00 -26.40
N ASP A 298 12.08 -1.96 -25.87
CA ASP A 298 12.37 -3.39 -26.05
C ASP A 298 11.76 -3.91 -27.36
N VAL A 299 10.57 -3.43 -27.73
CA VAL A 299 9.95 -3.68 -29.06
C VAL A 299 10.81 -3.12 -30.20
N ILE A 300 11.36 -1.91 -30.06
CA ILE A 300 12.27 -1.31 -31.06
C ILE A 300 13.54 -2.14 -31.23
N LYS A 301 14.07 -2.72 -30.15
CA LYS A 301 15.24 -3.60 -30.26
C LYS A 301 14.92 -4.88 -31.03
N ALA A 302 13.75 -5.47 -30.80
CA ALA A 302 13.31 -6.65 -31.54
C ALA A 302 13.14 -6.33 -33.03
N LEU A 303 12.54 -5.17 -33.36
CA LEU A 303 12.46 -4.68 -34.75
C LEU A 303 13.85 -4.53 -35.40
N MET A 304 14.82 -3.94 -34.67
CA MET A 304 16.20 -3.83 -35.15
C MET A 304 16.87 -5.19 -35.38
N ASN A 305 16.60 -6.19 -34.54
CA ASN A 305 17.12 -7.54 -34.72
C ASN A 305 16.56 -8.20 -35.99
N ASN A 306 15.31 -7.89 -36.33
CA ASN A 306 14.64 -8.32 -37.56
C ASN A 306 14.98 -7.44 -38.78
N GLY A 307 15.93 -6.52 -38.63
CA GLY A 307 16.44 -5.66 -39.71
C GLY A 307 15.55 -4.45 -40.05
N ILE A 308 14.48 -4.23 -39.30
CA ILE A 308 13.54 -3.13 -39.51
C ILE A 308 13.88 -2.00 -38.52
N MET A 309 14.42 -0.91 -39.05
CA MET A 309 14.72 0.29 -38.26
C MET A 309 13.48 1.15 -38.15
N ALA A 310 12.76 1.04 -37.03
CA ALA A 310 11.56 1.83 -36.77
C ALA A 310 11.71 2.75 -35.55
N THR A 311 11.09 3.93 -35.60
CA THR A 311 10.95 4.82 -34.43
C THR A 311 9.63 4.59 -33.68
N ILE A 312 9.50 5.15 -32.47
CA ILE A 312 8.33 4.95 -31.58
C ILE A 312 7.00 5.27 -32.29
N THR A 313 6.99 6.29 -33.14
CA THR A 313 5.79 6.79 -33.81
C THR A 313 5.60 6.25 -35.23
N GLU A 314 6.52 5.42 -35.72
CA GLU A 314 6.40 4.84 -37.06
C GLU A 314 5.40 3.69 -37.07
N THR A 315 4.69 3.57 -38.20
CA THR A 315 3.69 2.53 -38.45
C THR A 315 4.36 1.30 -39.03
N ILE A 316 4.02 0.13 -38.48
CA ILE A 316 4.42 -1.18 -38.96
C ILE A 316 3.19 -1.95 -39.45
N ASP A 317 3.45 -2.91 -40.33
CA ASP A 317 2.49 -3.85 -40.88
C ASP A 317 2.11 -4.95 -39.86
N ALA A 318 0.95 -5.56 -40.08
CA ALA A 318 0.43 -6.60 -39.20
C ALA A 318 1.31 -7.86 -39.14
N GLU A 319 1.95 -8.26 -40.25
CA GLU A 319 2.80 -9.45 -40.31
C GLU A 319 4.04 -9.28 -39.41
N THR A 320 4.69 -8.12 -39.49
CA THR A 320 5.80 -7.77 -38.58
C THR A 320 5.34 -7.68 -37.12
N ALA A 321 4.17 -7.09 -36.86
CA ALA A 321 3.63 -6.99 -35.51
C ALA A 321 3.30 -8.37 -34.90
N GLU A 322 2.78 -9.30 -35.69
CA GLU A 322 2.50 -10.67 -35.25
C GLU A 322 3.79 -11.40 -34.89
N LEU A 323 4.82 -11.28 -35.73
CA LEU A 323 6.13 -11.88 -35.48
C LEU A 323 6.73 -11.37 -34.16
N LEU A 324 6.66 -10.06 -33.89
CA LEU A 324 7.09 -9.50 -32.60
C LEU A 324 6.31 -10.07 -31.41
N VAL A 325 4.98 -10.15 -31.50
CA VAL A 325 4.17 -10.68 -30.40
C VAL A 325 4.56 -12.12 -30.09
N THR A 326 4.81 -12.95 -31.10
CA THR A 326 5.27 -14.33 -30.90
C THR A 326 6.64 -14.45 -30.23
N GLU A 327 7.55 -13.50 -30.45
CA GLU A 327 8.87 -13.49 -29.80
C GLU A 327 8.78 -13.16 -28.29
N PHE A 328 7.84 -12.30 -27.90
CA PHE A 328 7.71 -11.84 -26.52
C PHE A 328 6.90 -12.80 -25.63
N GLY A 329 5.98 -13.55 -26.23
CA GLY A 329 5.22 -14.63 -25.58
C GLY A 329 3.79 -14.25 -25.28
#